data_AF-E6MN64-F1
#
_entry.id   AF-E6MN64-F1
#
_cell.length_a   1.000
_cell.length_b   1.000
_cell.length_c   1.000
_cell.angle_alpha   90.00
_cell.angle_beta   90.00
_cell.angle_gamma   90.00
#
_symmetry.space_group_name_H-M   'P 1'
#
loop_
_entity.id
_entity.type
_entity.pdbx_description
1 polymer ?
#
loop_
_entity_poly.entity_id
_entity_poly.type
_entity_poly.pdbx_seq_one_letter_code
_entity_poly.pdbx_strand_id
1 'polypeptide(L)'
;MITVLKSLSGTYFSASIPDLSFTIGGSRAGVVMTVDGVKMYDEHLYQYDGSIELTDLSALFTSYAHARLSVDIAITITDLGDNDAVIDTKVLNTKVVYCAADFTQGTVTAKAEDFLRTHFLSIYSGDRVSALGRLEFLHYIGTDSAAVKATYVDGSTADFAATKVQGNSKYSTIDVSPSRFTKADKVLDFFVVTAGERTQKYTIDWTHPDCAPILMFENSFGCDELMYCVGKHQVSPSFKRTTVNVLGKTRNIEIVENRLFKADTGYLTIAQQNWVDELFRAERVHVVNFVNGQPVVGKEVTLTESKSEVSNLDDEIARFTFSYQYAQRNHNVIDLQRAGRIFDNTFDNTFD
;
A
#
# COMPACT_ATOMS: atom_id res chain seq x y z
N MET A 1 -23.27 36.02 9.33
CA MET A 1 -22.08 35.63 10.09
C MET A 1 -21.99 34.11 10.09
N ILE A 2 -20.86 33.55 9.65
CA ILE A 2 -20.66 32.11 9.52
C ILE A 2 -20.27 31.53 10.88
N THR A 3 -21.06 30.57 11.37
CA THR A 3 -20.71 29.81 12.59
C THR A 3 -20.44 28.36 12.21
N VAL A 4 -19.21 27.90 12.38
CA VAL A 4 -18.84 26.50 12.09
C VAL A 4 -19.20 25.64 13.29
N LEU A 5 -20.01 24.61 13.07
CA LEU A 5 -20.49 23.68 14.08
C LEU A 5 -19.60 22.43 14.15
N LYS A 6 -19.24 21.86 12.99
CA LYS A 6 -18.21 20.81 12.84
C LYS A 6 -17.18 21.29 11.83
N SER A 7 -15.91 21.33 12.23
CA SER A 7 -14.82 21.87 11.41
C SER A 7 -14.02 20.77 10.74
N LEU A 8 -13.57 21.05 9.52
CA LEU A 8 -12.55 20.28 8.82
C LEU A 8 -11.25 21.11 8.82
N SER A 9 -10.43 20.93 9.87
CA SER A 9 -9.18 21.68 10.04
C SER A 9 -8.12 20.79 10.67
N GLY A 10 -7.04 20.50 9.93
CA GLY A 10 -5.97 19.60 10.35
C GLY A 10 -5.55 18.63 9.26
N THR A 11 -4.94 17.51 9.65
CA THR A 11 -4.57 16.42 8.74
C THR A 11 -5.47 15.21 9.00
N TYR A 12 -6.02 14.63 7.93
CA TYR A 12 -6.89 13.46 8.00
C TYR A 12 -6.46 12.39 7.00
N PHE A 13 -6.81 11.14 7.32
CA PHE A 13 -6.80 10.04 6.36
C PHE A 13 -8.06 10.08 5.50
N SER A 14 -7.94 9.69 4.23
CA SER A 14 -9.08 9.74 3.29
C SER A 14 -10.28 8.89 3.73
N ALA A 15 -10.05 7.75 4.39
CA ALA A 15 -11.12 6.90 4.93
C ALA A 15 -11.88 7.53 6.12
N SER A 16 -11.31 8.56 6.78
CA SER A 16 -11.84 9.11 8.03
C SER A 16 -11.98 10.64 7.99
N ILE A 17 -12.29 11.20 6.82
CA ILE A 17 -12.55 12.64 6.67
C ILE A 17 -13.86 12.98 7.39
N PRO A 18 -13.85 13.90 8.37
CA PRO A 18 -15.08 14.27 9.09
C PRO A 18 -15.99 15.14 8.22
N ASP A 19 -17.28 15.11 8.55
CA ASP A 19 -18.26 16.00 7.96
C ASP A 19 -18.01 17.47 8.35
N LEU A 20 -18.43 18.38 7.48
CA LEU A 20 -18.43 19.81 7.72
C LEU A 20 -19.86 20.28 7.95
N SER A 21 -20.10 21.00 9.06
CA SER A 21 -21.40 21.65 9.29
C SER A 21 -21.22 23.08 9.78
N PHE A 22 -22.08 23.97 9.31
CA PHE A 22 -22.04 25.39 9.65
C PHE A 22 -23.40 26.05 9.49
N THR A 23 -23.56 27.21 10.11
CA THR A 23 -24.72 28.10 9.92
C THR A 23 -24.26 29.41 9.29
N ILE A 24 -25.20 30.11 8.67
CA ILE A 24 -24.98 31.42 8.06
C ILE A 24 -26.02 32.42 8.59
N GLY A 25 -25.73 33.72 8.46
CA GLY A 25 -26.68 34.77 8.84
C GLY A 25 -27.49 35.30 7.66
N GLY A 26 -26.99 35.14 6.43
CA GLY A 26 -27.66 35.53 5.20
C GLY A 26 -28.64 34.48 4.68
N SER A 27 -29.00 34.62 3.40
CA SER A 27 -30.00 33.80 2.73
C SER A 27 -29.44 32.49 2.17
N ARG A 28 -28.16 32.48 1.77
CA ARG A 28 -27.46 31.31 1.19
C ARG A 28 -25.95 31.38 1.39
N ALA A 29 -25.28 30.23 1.29
CA ALA A 29 -23.84 30.12 1.35
C ALA A 29 -23.28 29.79 -0.05
N GLY A 30 -22.33 30.57 -0.55
CA GLY A 30 -21.45 30.11 -1.64
C GLY A 30 -20.37 29.21 -1.07
N VAL A 31 -20.25 27.97 -1.55
CA VAL A 31 -19.24 27.02 -1.10
C VAL A 31 -18.37 26.60 -2.27
N VAL A 32 -17.08 26.91 -2.18
CA VAL A 32 -16.06 26.52 -3.16
C VAL A 32 -15.04 25.61 -2.49
N MET A 33 -14.82 24.42 -3.05
CA MET A 33 -13.77 23.51 -2.59
C MET A 33 -12.70 23.34 -3.66
N THR A 34 -11.44 23.38 -3.23
CA THR A 34 -10.28 23.19 -4.10
C THR A 34 -9.40 22.06 -3.58
N VAL A 35 -8.76 21.35 -4.50
CA VAL A 35 -7.73 20.34 -4.24
C VAL A 35 -6.44 20.80 -4.90
N ASP A 36 -5.40 21.06 -4.12
CA ASP A 36 -4.13 21.65 -4.58
C ASP A 36 -4.36 22.93 -5.42
N GLY A 37 -5.34 23.74 -5.03
CA GLY A 37 -5.71 24.99 -5.72
C GLY A 37 -6.60 24.81 -6.95
N VAL A 38 -6.92 23.57 -7.37
CA VAL A 38 -7.84 23.30 -8.48
C VAL A 38 -9.26 23.16 -7.95
N LYS A 39 -10.20 23.92 -8.50
CA LYS A 39 -11.61 23.91 -8.08
C LYS A 39 -12.31 22.60 -8.45
N MET A 40 -12.91 21.96 -7.44
CA MET A 40 -13.63 20.68 -7.58
C MET A 40 -15.13 20.80 -7.30
N TYR A 41 -15.52 21.79 -6.49
CA TYR A 41 -16.89 22.03 -6.07
C TYR A 41 -17.15 23.53 -6.00
N ASP A 42 -18.30 23.97 -6.47
CA ASP A 42 -18.71 25.39 -6.53
C ASP A 42 -20.24 25.46 -6.59
N GLU A 43 -20.89 25.59 -5.44
CA GLU A 43 -22.35 25.56 -5.35
C GLU A 43 -22.88 26.59 -4.34
N HIS A 44 -24.17 26.92 -4.50
CA HIS A 44 -24.91 27.69 -3.51
C HIS A 44 -25.77 26.77 -2.64
N LEU A 45 -25.58 26.83 -1.34
CA LEU A 45 -26.24 25.99 -0.35
C LEU A 45 -27.15 26.80 0.56
N TYR A 46 -28.22 26.16 1.03
CA TYR A 46 -29.25 26.77 1.85
C TYR A 46 -29.36 26.02 3.17
N GLN A 47 -29.59 26.76 4.26
CA GLN A 47 -29.80 26.13 5.56
C GLN A 47 -31.09 25.31 5.54
N TYR A 48 -30.98 24.06 5.98
CA TYR A 48 -32.11 23.19 6.28
C TYR A 48 -32.04 22.84 7.76
N ASP A 49 -33.16 22.97 8.47
CA ASP A 49 -33.24 22.75 9.93
C ASP A 49 -32.17 23.54 10.73
N GLY A 50 -31.87 24.76 10.27
CA GLY A 50 -30.95 25.67 10.96
C GLY A 50 -29.45 25.44 10.70
N SER A 51 -29.06 24.57 9.78
CA SER A 51 -27.65 24.42 9.37
C SER A 51 -27.47 23.94 7.93
N ILE A 52 -26.23 24.01 7.44
CA ILE A 52 -25.78 23.36 6.20
C ILE A 52 -24.82 22.25 6.62
N GLU A 53 -25.07 21.03 6.16
CA GLU A 53 -24.21 19.87 6.38
C GLU A 53 -23.66 19.35 5.05
N LEU A 54 -22.35 19.13 5.03
CA LEU A 54 -21.61 18.55 3.93
C LEU A 54 -21.03 17.23 4.43
N THR A 55 -21.65 16.14 3.99
CA THR A 55 -21.31 14.77 4.40
C THR A 55 -20.58 14.03 3.29
N ASP A 56 -19.95 12.91 3.64
CA ASP A 56 -19.29 12.00 2.69
C ASP A 56 -18.22 12.69 1.82
N LEU A 57 -17.52 13.67 2.39
CA LEU A 57 -16.46 14.42 1.71
C LEU A 57 -15.32 13.51 1.22
N SER A 58 -15.19 12.31 1.78
CA SER A 58 -14.28 11.28 1.29
C SER A 58 -14.57 10.87 -0.17
N ALA A 59 -15.83 10.81 -0.59
CA ALA A 59 -16.20 10.48 -1.97
C ALA A 59 -15.66 11.50 -2.98
N LEU A 60 -15.51 12.77 -2.56
CA LEU A 60 -14.96 13.83 -3.40
C LEU A 60 -13.43 13.81 -3.44
N PHE A 61 -12.77 13.58 -2.30
CA PHE A 61 -11.32 13.79 -2.19
C PHE A 61 -10.45 12.53 -2.32
N THR A 62 -11.00 11.33 -2.07
CA THR A 62 -10.22 10.09 -1.96
C THR A 62 -9.46 9.75 -3.23
N SER A 63 -10.07 9.88 -4.41
CA SER A 63 -9.41 9.57 -5.70
C SER A 63 -8.23 10.50 -5.99
N TYR A 64 -8.35 11.78 -5.62
CA TYR A 64 -7.25 12.74 -5.74
C TYR A 64 -6.13 12.45 -4.74
N ALA A 65 -6.49 12.11 -3.50
CA ALA A 65 -5.53 11.70 -2.49
C ALA A 65 -4.79 10.43 -2.93
N HIS A 66 -5.50 9.44 -3.47
CA HIS A 66 -4.92 8.17 -3.96
C HIS A 66 -3.90 8.43 -5.06
N ALA A 67 -4.26 9.22 -6.07
CA ALA A 67 -3.37 9.53 -7.19
C ALA A 67 -2.11 10.34 -6.81
N ARG A 68 -2.14 11.07 -5.68
CA ARG A 68 -1.06 12.01 -5.29
C ARG A 68 -0.43 11.70 -3.94
N LEU A 69 -0.89 10.66 -3.25
CA LEU A 69 -0.62 10.29 -1.87
C LEU A 69 -1.07 11.31 -0.81
N SER A 70 -0.88 12.61 -1.05
CA SER A 70 -1.30 13.69 -0.17
C SER A 70 -1.71 14.95 -0.94
N VAL A 71 -2.86 15.51 -0.57
CA VAL A 71 -3.45 16.69 -1.19
C VAL A 71 -3.81 17.75 -0.15
N ASP A 72 -3.70 19.01 -0.55
CA ASP A 72 -4.14 20.14 0.28
C ASP A 72 -5.53 20.59 -0.18
N ILE A 73 -6.48 20.63 0.75
CA ILE A 73 -7.87 21.00 0.51
C ILE A 73 -8.13 22.37 1.12
N ALA A 74 -8.75 23.26 0.34
CA ALA A 74 -9.28 24.52 0.86
C ALA A 74 -10.78 24.61 0.55
N ILE A 75 -11.57 24.84 1.60
CA ILE A 75 -13.02 25.06 1.53
C ILE A 75 -13.27 26.52 1.87
N THR A 76 -13.76 27.28 0.90
CA THR A 76 -14.17 28.68 1.07
C THR A 76 -15.68 28.72 1.19
N ILE A 77 -16.16 29.26 2.31
CA ILE A 77 -17.57 29.48 2.60
C ILE A 77 -17.80 31.00 2.58
N THR A 78 -18.75 31.45 1.79
CA THR A 78 -19.16 32.85 1.69
C THR A 78 -20.62 32.97 2.08
N ASP A 79 -20.92 33.74 3.13
CA ASP A 79 -22.29 34.03 3.57
C ASP A 79 -22.84 35.19 2.74
N LEU A 80 -23.94 34.94 2.03
CA LEU A 80 -24.54 35.86 1.08
C LEU A 80 -25.90 36.34 1.59
N GLY A 81 -26.04 37.66 1.70
CA GLY A 81 -27.30 38.35 1.98
C GLY A 81 -28.14 38.57 0.74
N ASP A 82 -29.01 39.58 0.81
CA ASP A 82 -29.83 39.98 -0.35
C ASP A 82 -28.94 40.48 -1.50
N ASN A 83 -29.33 40.15 -2.74
CA ASN A 83 -28.60 40.50 -3.98
C ASN A 83 -27.12 40.05 -3.99
N ASP A 84 -26.81 38.92 -3.35
CA ASP A 84 -25.44 38.38 -3.25
C ASP A 84 -24.43 39.31 -2.57
N ALA A 85 -24.90 40.20 -1.71
CA ALA A 85 -24.02 40.98 -0.86
C ALA A 85 -23.26 40.04 0.11
N VAL A 86 -21.93 40.06 0.04
CA VAL A 86 -21.08 39.26 0.94
C VAL A 86 -21.18 39.82 2.35
N ILE A 87 -21.72 39.01 3.26
CA ILE A 87 -21.82 39.32 4.69
C ILE A 87 -20.55 38.88 5.41
N ASP A 88 -20.06 37.68 5.08
CA ASP A 88 -18.92 37.05 5.77
C ASP A 88 -18.24 36.05 4.84
N THR A 89 -16.98 35.73 5.10
CA THR A 89 -16.24 34.70 4.37
C THR A 89 -15.29 33.97 5.31
N LYS A 90 -15.29 32.65 5.21
CA LYS A 90 -14.44 31.77 6.01
C LYS A 90 -13.75 30.74 5.14
N VAL A 91 -12.46 30.58 5.34
CA VAL A 91 -11.66 29.56 4.66
C VAL A 91 -11.23 28.51 5.67
N LEU A 92 -11.50 27.25 5.35
CA LEU A 92 -11.04 26.08 6.09
C LEU A 92 -9.99 25.37 5.25
N ASN A 93 -8.85 25.06 5.86
CA ASN A 93 -7.75 24.36 5.20
C ASN A 93 -7.53 23.03 5.90
N THR A 94 -7.35 21.98 5.10
CA THR A 94 -7.01 20.65 5.62
C THR A 94 -6.07 19.93 4.67
N LYS A 95 -5.27 19.02 5.21
CA LYS A 95 -4.46 18.08 4.45
C LYS A 95 -5.12 16.71 4.49
N VAL A 96 -5.27 16.09 3.34
CA VAL A 96 -5.75 14.71 3.24
C VAL A 96 -4.59 13.85 2.75
N VAL A 97 -4.35 12.75 3.47
CA VAL A 97 -3.42 11.69 3.07
C VAL A 97 -4.23 10.46 2.71
N TYR A 98 -3.90 9.81 1.60
CA TYR A 98 -4.62 8.60 1.20
C TYR A 98 -4.41 7.50 2.24
N CYS A 99 -5.52 6.93 2.68
CA CYS A 99 -5.56 5.73 3.46
C CYS A 99 -6.94 5.07 3.29
N ALA A 100 -6.96 3.80 2.92
CA ALA A 100 -8.15 2.96 2.83
C ALA A 100 -8.47 2.23 4.14
N ALA A 101 -7.53 2.18 5.09
CA ALA A 101 -7.73 1.54 6.38
C ALA A 101 -8.51 2.47 7.33
N ASP A 102 -9.41 1.87 8.11
CA ASP A 102 -10.08 2.58 9.20
C ASP A 102 -9.22 2.55 10.46
N PHE A 103 -8.86 3.75 10.93
CA PHE A 103 -8.10 3.97 12.16
C PHE A 103 -9.00 4.27 13.37
N THR A 104 -10.28 3.94 13.26
CA THR A 104 -11.27 4.08 14.34
C THR A 104 -11.33 2.81 15.17
N GLN A 105 -11.12 2.95 16.48
CA GLN A 105 -11.34 1.90 17.47
C GLN A 105 -12.55 2.29 18.33
N GLY A 106 -13.71 1.71 18.00
CA GLY A 106 -14.97 2.04 18.67
C GLY A 106 -15.36 3.49 18.41
N THR A 107 -15.28 4.34 19.44
CA THR A 107 -15.54 5.80 19.33
C THR A 107 -14.28 6.64 19.26
N VAL A 108 -13.09 6.02 19.25
CA VAL A 108 -11.80 6.71 19.27
C VAL A 108 -11.15 6.61 17.89
N THR A 109 -11.04 7.74 17.19
CA THR A 109 -10.30 7.81 15.93
C THR A 109 -8.86 8.19 16.21
N ALA A 110 -7.90 7.36 15.76
CA ALA A 110 -6.49 7.72 15.87
C ALA A 110 -6.22 8.99 15.05
N LYS A 111 -5.45 9.93 15.62
CA LYS A 111 -5.11 11.16 14.92
C LYS A 111 -4.15 10.85 13.78
N ALA A 112 -4.54 11.15 12.54
CA ALA A 112 -3.71 10.92 11.37
C ALA A 112 -2.34 11.59 11.50
N GLU A 113 -2.28 12.80 12.05
CA GLU A 113 -1.03 13.52 12.30
C GLU A 113 -0.07 12.75 13.23
N ASP A 114 -0.58 12.14 14.31
CA ASP A 114 0.25 11.37 15.23
C ASP A 114 0.81 10.10 14.57
N PHE A 115 -0.04 9.38 13.81
CA PHE A 115 0.42 8.23 13.03
C PHE A 115 1.49 8.66 12.02
N LEU A 116 1.20 9.66 11.20
CA LEU A 116 2.09 10.12 10.14
C LEU A 116 3.43 10.63 10.67
N ARG A 117 3.47 11.18 11.89
CA ARG A 117 4.70 11.65 12.55
C ARG A 117 5.57 10.50 13.04
N THR A 118 4.97 9.42 13.53
CA THR A 118 5.68 8.34 14.26
C THR A 118 5.80 7.03 13.50
N HIS A 119 5.06 6.86 12.41
CA HIS A 119 5.03 5.63 11.61
C HIS A 119 5.37 5.90 10.14
N PHE A 120 5.97 4.90 9.50
CA PHE A 120 5.98 4.81 8.05
C PHE A 120 4.58 4.45 7.54
N LEU A 121 4.31 4.69 6.26
CA LEU A 121 3.02 4.41 5.61
C LEU A 121 2.84 2.91 5.35
N SER A 122 2.72 2.13 6.42
CA SER A 122 2.40 0.71 6.43
C SER A 122 1.73 0.37 7.76
N ILE A 123 0.82 -0.61 7.77
CA ILE A 123 0.22 -1.10 9.02
C ILE A 123 1.06 -2.21 9.67
N TYR A 124 2.17 -2.63 9.05
CA TYR A 124 3.09 -3.58 9.66
C TYR A 124 3.66 -2.99 10.95
N SER A 125 3.20 -3.49 12.09
CA SER A 125 3.63 -3.05 13.42
C SER A 125 4.56 -4.08 14.05
N GLY A 126 5.88 -3.82 14.00
CA GLY A 126 6.89 -4.64 14.67
C GLY A 126 8.16 -4.81 13.84
N ASP A 127 9.05 -5.69 14.29
CA ASP A 127 10.27 -6.03 13.57
C ASP A 127 9.91 -6.74 12.25
N ARG A 128 10.47 -6.26 11.14
CA ARG A 128 10.37 -6.92 9.84
C ARG A 128 11.46 -7.96 9.69
N VAL A 129 11.14 -9.09 9.07
CA VAL A 129 12.13 -10.10 8.70
C VAL A 129 12.44 -9.97 7.22
N SER A 130 13.71 -9.77 6.90
CA SER A 130 14.19 -9.69 5.51
C SER A 130 15.43 -10.59 5.34
N ALA A 131 16.02 -10.60 4.15
CA ALA A 131 17.23 -11.37 3.86
C ALA A 131 18.08 -10.62 2.84
N LEU A 132 19.37 -10.95 2.75
CA LEU A 132 20.23 -10.41 1.70
C LEU A 132 19.63 -10.71 0.32
N GLY A 133 19.73 -9.78 -0.63
CA GLY A 133 19.13 -9.93 -1.95
C GLY A 133 17.63 -9.58 -2.03
N ARG A 134 16.96 -9.32 -0.89
CA ARG A 134 15.59 -8.78 -0.89
C ARG A 134 15.59 -7.25 -1.07
N LEU A 135 14.54 -6.76 -1.71
CA LEU A 135 14.17 -5.35 -1.76
C LEU A 135 13.30 -4.95 -0.58
N GLU A 136 13.58 -3.79 0.00
CA GLU A 136 12.76 -3.21 1.06
C GLU A 136 12.61 -1.70 0.83
N PHE A 137 11.37 -1.22 0.86
CA PHE A 137 11.06 0.20 0.75
C PHE A 137 10.29 0.69 1.98
N LEU A 138 10.54 1.93 2.36
CA LEU A 138 9.74 2.63 3.36
C LEU A 138 9.25 3.95 2.79
N HIS A 139 8.02 4.29 3.13
CA HIS A 139 7.29 5.44 2.61
C HIS A 139 6.85 6.31 3.78
N TYR A 140 6.97 7.64 3.66
CA TYR A 140 6.51 8.57 4.69
C TYR A 140 6.13 9.92 4.12
N ILE A 141 5.19 10.59 4.79
CA ILE A 141 4.85 11.99 4.53
C ILE A 141 5.95 12.90 5.09
N GLY A 142 6.41 13.84 4.28
CA GLY A 142 7.51 14.75 4.58
C GLY A 142 8.81 14.44 3.84
N THR A 143 9.84 15.20 4.18
CA THR A 143 11.17 15.16 3.55
C THR A 143 12.28 15.01 4.57
N ASP A 144 11.99 14.46 5.75
CA ASP A 144 12.99 14.16 6.77
C ASP A 144 14.11 13.31 6.17
N SER A 145 15.36 13.64 6.50
CA SER A 145 16.50 12.79 6.13
C SER A 145 16.42 11.47 6.89
N ALA A 146 16.57 10.36 6.16
CA ALA A 146 16.52 9.03 6.73
C ALA A 146 17.93 8.47 6.99
N ALA A 147 18.14 7.96 8.20
CA ALA A 147 19.38 7.33 8.64
C ALA A 147 19.14 5.83 8.91
N VAL A 148 20.19 5.03 8.74
CA VAL A 148 20.16 3.59 9.01
C VAL A 148 21.32 3.24 9.93
N LYS A 149 21.03 2.58 11.04
CA LYS A 149 22.03 2.01 11.93
C LYS A 149 22.03 0.49 11.78
N ALA A 150 23.08 -0.05 11.18
CA ALA A 150 23.29 -1.48 11.02
C ALA A 150 24.09 -2.05 12.20
N THR A 151 23.70 -3.24 12.65
CA THR A 151 24.41 -4.04 13.65
C THR A 151 24.84 -5.35 13.01
N TYR A 152 26.08 -5.75 13.28
CA TYR A 152 26.68 -6.98 12.75
C TYR A 152 26.81 -8.04 13.84
N VAL A 153 26.98 -9.31 13.45
CA VAL A 153 27.06 -10.47 14.37
C VAL A 153 28.16 -10.33 15.43
N ASP A 154 29.25 -9.65 15.11
CA ASP A 154 30.35 -9.38 16.04
C ASP A 154 30.05 -8.26 17.05
N GLY A 155 28.83 -7.73 17.05
CA GLY A 155 28.37 -6.63 17.91
C GLY A 155 28.81 -5.25 17.44
N SER A 156 29.58 -5.14 16.35
CA SER A 156 29.94 -3.85 15.77
C SER A 156 28.74 -3.18 15.12
N THR A 157 28.80 -1.86 14.95
CA THR A 157 27.73 -1.08 14.31
C THR A 157 28.28 -0.15 13.24
N ALA A 158 27.42 0.26 12.31
CA ALA A 158 27.74 1.26 11.30
C ALA A 158 26.51 2.08 10.95
N ASP A 159 26.72 3.38 10.74
CA ASP A 159 25.69 4.30 10.28
C ASP A 159 25.77 4.48 8.76
N PHE A 160 24.61 4.54 8.12
CA PHE A 160 24.42 4.77 6.70
C PHE A 160 23.32 5.82 6.49
N ALA A 161 23.35 6.50 5.35
CA ALA A 161 22.23 7.29 4.88
C ALA A 161 21.31 6.40 4.03
N ALA A 162 20.00 6.42 4.28
CA ALA A 162 19.06 5.75 3.39
C ALA A 162 18.96 6.51 2.07
N THR A 163 18.82 5.79 0.96
CA THR A 163 18.76 6.41 -0.37
C THR A 163 17.31 6.74 -0.71
N LYS A 164 16.98 8.03 -0.87
CA LYS A 164 15.68 8.45 -1.41
C LYS A 164 15.59 8.07 -2.88
N VAL A 165 14.64 7.21 -3.23
CA VAL A 165 14.44 6.69 -4.59
C VAL A 165 13.23 7.29 -5.29
N GLN A 166 12.26 7.79 -4.52
CA GLN A 166 11.08 8.48 -5.04
C GLN A 166 10.58 9.52 -4.03
N GLY A 167 9.71 10.42 -4.49
CA GLY A 167 9.00 11.37 -3.65
C GLY A 167 8.95 12.76 -4.27
N ASN A 168 8.41 13.70 -3.50
CA ASN A 168 8.34 15.11 -3.85
C ASN A 168 8.49 15.95 -2.57
N SER A 169 7.97 17.18 -2.56
CA SER A 169 7.96 18.05 -1.37
C SER A 169 6.98 17.61 -0.27
N LYS A 170 6.05 16.70 -0.58
CA LYS A 170 5.04 16.19 0.35
C LYS A 170 5.36 14.82 0.92
N TYR A 171 6.09 13.96 0.21
CA TYR A 171 6.42 12.61 0.67
C TYR A 171 7.77 12.12 0.16
N SER A 172 8.27 11.04 0.78
CA SER A 172 9.52 10.39 0.44
C SER A 172 9.40 8.87 0.47
N THR A 173 10.07 8.22 -0.47
CA THR A 173 10.28 6.76 -0.49
C THR A 173 11.78 6.50 -0.45
N ILE A 174 12.20 5.63 0.46
CA ILE A 174 13.60 5.26 0.66
C ILE A 174 13.81 3.78 0.38
N ASP A 175 14.92 3.46 -0.27
CA ASP A 175 15.41 2.10 -0.44
C ASP A 175 16.25 1.71 0.77
N VAL A 176 15.76 0.71 1.50
CA VAL A 176 16.36 0.15 2.71
C VAL A 176 16.66 -1.34 2.54
N SER A 177 16.92 -1.77 1.29
CA SER A 177 17.30 -3.14 0.98
C SER A 177 18.56 -3.57 1.75
N PRO A 178 18.58 -4.76 2.39
CA PRO A 178 19.70 -5.17 3.26
C PRO A 178 21.09 -5.15 2.62
N SER A 179 21.18 -5.38 1.31
CA SER A 179 22.44 -5.36 0.54
C SER A 179 23.17 -4.01 0.60
N ARG A 180 22.46 -2.92 0.91
CA ARG A 180 23.03 -1.57 1.02
C ARG A 180 23.83 -1.36 2.31
N PHE A 181 23.65 -2.25 3.29
CA PHE A 181 24.19 -2.11 4.64
C PHE A 181 25.19 -3.20 4.99
N THR A 182 25.64 -3.97 3.99
CA THR A 182 26.72 -4.95 4.15
C THR A 182 28.10 -4.29 4.13
N LYS A 183 29.06 -4.87 4.86
CA LYS A 183 30.47 -4.50 4.80
C LYS A 183 31.32 -5.74 4.55
N ALA A 184 32.48 -5.53 3.91
CA ALA A 184 33.49 -6.59 3.78
C ALA A 184 33.83 -7.15 5.17
N ASP A 185 33.97 -8.47 5.26
CA ASP A 185 34.31 -9.22 6.47
C ASP A 185 33.33 -9.04 7.65
N LYS A 186 32.09 -8.60 7.39
CA LYS A 186 31.02 -8.47 8.39
C LYS A 186 29.76 -9.20 7.95
N VAL A 187 29.06 -9.80 8.91
CA VAL A 187 27.74 -10.42 8.69
C VAL A 187 26.68 -9.51 9.29
N LEU A 188 25.76 -9.02 8.46
CA LEU A 188 24.66 -8.17 8.88
C LEU A 188 23.66 -8.98 9.70
N ASP A 189 23.34 -8.52 10.91
CA ASP A 189 22.39 -9.18 11.83
C ASP A 189 21.03 -8.50 11.80
N PHE A 190 21.00 -7.20 12.08
CA PHE A 190 19.79 -6.38 11.96
C PHE A 190 20.16 -4.92 11.67
N PHE A 191 19.19 -4.13 11.23
CA PHE A 191 19.35 -2.68 11.12
C PHE A 191 18.07 -1.95 11.52
N VAL A 192 18.24 -0.70 11.95
CA VAL A 192 17.15 0.19 12.32
C VAL A 192 17.18 1.40 11.39
N VAL A 193 16.05 1.68 10.76
CA VAL A 193 15.84 2.85 9.92
C VAL A 193 15.12 3.91 10.74
N THR A 194 15.58 5.16 10.66
CA THR A 194 14.97 6.30 11.35
C THR A 194 14.78 7.47 10.39
N ALA A 195 13.59 8.08 10.38
CA ALA A 195 13.28 9.28 9.60
C ALA A 195 12.38 10.22 10.43
N GLY A 196 12.96 11.27 11.01
CA GLY A 196 12.29 12.05 12.04
C GLY A 196 12.04 11.20 13.29
N GLU A 197 10.78 11.09 13.73
CA GLU A 197 10.38 10.24 14.87
C GLU A 197 10.02 8.80 14.46
N ARG A 198 10.06 8.49 13.16
CA ARG A 198 9.67 7.17 12.64
C ARG A 198 10.81 6.17 12.82
N THR A 199 10.47 4.95 13.22
CA THR A 199 11.45 3.87 13.39
C THR A 199 10.93 2.56 12.82
N GLN A 200 11.79 1.82 12.12
CA GLN A 200 11.50 0.47 11.64
C GLN A 200 12.76 -0.38 11.77
N LYS A 201 12.64 -1.51 12.47
CA LYS A 201 13.71 -2.49 12.58
C LYS A 201 13.52 -3.62 11.57
N TYR A 202 14.61 -4.05 10.96
CA TYR A 202 14.71 -5.22 10.10
C TYR A 202 15.70 -6.20 10.68
N THR A 203 15.25 -7.43 10.90
CA THR A 203 16.09 -8.56 11.30
C THR A 203 16.40 -9.39 10.06
N ILE A 204 17.65 -9.82 9.91
CA ILE A 204 18.09 -10.61 8.77
C ILE A 204 17.91 -12.10 9.07
N ASP A 205 17.14 -12.77 8.23
CA ASP A 205 17.07 -14.22 8.18
C ASP A 205 18.25 -14.77 7.36
N TRP A 206 19.23 -15.34 8.05
CA TRP A 206 20.41 -15.93 7.43
C TRP A 206 20.14 -17.27 6.75
N THR A 207 19.00 -17.92 7.03
CA THR A 207 18.63 -19.13 6.30
C THR A 207 18.34 -18.83 4.84
N HIS A 208 18.08 -17.55 4.51
CA HIS A 208 17.76 -17.05 3.18
C HIS A 208 16.78 -18.01 2.47
N PRO A 209 15.58 -18.21 3.05
CA PRO A 209 14.66 -19.18 2.49
C PRO A 209 14.24 -18.72 1.10
N ASP A 210 14.21 -19.69 0.18
CA ASP A 210 13.64 -19.48 -1.14
C ASP A 210 12.23 -18.90 -1.01
N CYS A 211 11.93 -17.94 -1.86
CA CYS A 211 10.64 -17.28 -1.87
C CYS A 211 9.98 -17.34 -3.25
N ALA A 212 8.74 -17.81 -3.27
CA ALA A 212 7.89 -17.86 -4.44
C ALA A 212 6.41 -17.88 -4.01
N PRO A 213 5.55 -16.97 -4.51
CA PRO A 213 5.91 -15.78 -5.28
C PRO A 213 6.53 -14.68 -4.41
N ILE A 214 7.17 -13.73 -5.08
CA ILE A 214 7.44 -12.41 -4.51
C ILE A 214 6.37 -11.48 -5.10
N LEU A 215 5.61 -10.81 -4.25
CA LEU A 215 4.49 -9.96 -4.66
C LEU A 215 4.77 -8.53 -4.24
N MET A 216 4.69 -7.61 -5.19
CA MET A 216 4.62 -6.18 -4.91
C MET A 216 3.17 -5.74 -4.98
N PHE A 217 2.64 -5.22 -3.89
CA PHE A 217 1.24 -4.84 -3.78
C PHE A 217 1.10 -3.43 -3.24
N GLU A 218 0.02 -2.76 -3.63
CA GLU A 218 -0.32 -1.46 -3.07
C GLU A 218 -1.02 -1.64 -1.71
N ASN A 219 -0.42 -1.10 -0.65
CA ASN A 219 -0.97 -1.19 0.70
C ASN A 219 -2.09 -0.16 0.93
N SER A 220 -2.68 -0.14 2.14
CA SER A 220 -3.81 0.76 2.42
C SER A 220 -3.46 2.24 2.31
N PHE A 221 -2.18 2.62 2.27
CA PHE A 221 -1.73 4.00 2.07
C PHE A 221 -1.38 4.31 0.61
N GLY A 222 -1.67 3.41 -0.34
CA GLY A 222 -1.36 3.66 -1.76
C GLY A 222 0.12 3.52 -2.07
N CYS A 223 0.89 2.88 -1.18
CA CYS A 223 2.33 2.70 -1.32
C CYS A 223 2.65 1.24 -1.65
N ASP A 224 3.64 1.02 -2.51
CA ASP A 224 4.06 -0.33 -2.88
C ASP A 224 4.83 -0.99 -1.74
N GLU A 225 4.42 -2.19 -1.33
CA GLU A 225 5.17 -3.05 -0.40
C GLU A 225 5.47 -4.41 -1.03
N LEU A 226 6.52 -5.07 -0.55
CA LEU A 226 6.91 -6.39 -1.03
C LEU A 226 6.60 -7.47 0.00
N MET A 227 6.00 -8.56 -0.48
CA MET A 227 5.79 -9.78 0.27
C MET A 227 6.59 -10.93 -0.34
N TYR A 228 7.41 -11.56 0.49
CA TYR A 228 8.21 -12.72 0.15
C TYR A 228 7.55 -13.98 0.71
N CYS A 229 6.85 -14.75 -0.13
CA CYS A 229 6.19 -15.98 0.29
C CYS A 229 7.21 -17.11 0.42
N VAL A 230 7.43 -17.63 1.62
CA VAL A 230 8.41 -18.72 1.89
C VAL A 230 7.73 -20.08 2.04
N GLY A 231 6.42 -20.14 1.81
CA GLY A 231 5.63 -21.37 1.86
C GLY A 231 5.63 -22.15 0.55
N LYS A 232 4.68 -23.07 0.42
CA LYS A 232 4.49 -23.86 -0.80
C LYS A 232 3.96 -23.01 -1.95
N HIS A 233 4.67 -23.02 -3.08
CA HIS A 233 4.17 -22.54 -4.36
C HIS A 233 3.85 -23.69 -5.30
N GLN A 234 2.72 -23.61 -6.00
CA GLN A 234 2.26 -24.65 -6.92
C GLN A 234 1.57 -24.03 -8.12
N VAL A 235 1.83 -24.57 -9.32
CA VAL A 235 1.11 -24.19 -10.54
C VAL A 235 0.22 -25.32 -10.99
N SER A 236 -1.06 -25.00 -11.14
CA SER A 236 -2.14 -25.95 -11.41
C SER A 236 -2.94 -25.48 -12.63
N PRO A 237 -2.37 -25.56 -13.85
CA PRO A 237 -3.07 -25.13 -15.05
C PRO A 237 -4.20 -26.11 -15.38
N SER A 238 -5.33 -25.58 -15.80
CA SER A 238 -6.46 -26.35 -16.31
C SER A 238 -6.81 -25.90 -17.73
N PHE A 239 -7.32 -26.83 -18.54
CA PHE A 239 -7.59 -26.57 -19.95
C PHE A 239 -9.01 -26.99 -20.30
N LYS A 240 -9.87 -26.02 -20.62
CA LYS A 240 -11.19 -26.28 -21.21
C LYS A 240 -11.00 -26.44 -22.71
N ARG A 241 -11.44 -27.57 -23.27
CA ARG A 241 -11.32 -27.88 -24.69
C ARG A 241 -12.69 -28.04 -25.33
N THR A 242 -12.93 -27.31 -26.41
CA THR A 242 -14.09 -27.53 -27.27
C THR A 242 -13.67 -28.47 -28.39
N THR A 243 -14.35 -29.62 -28.51
CA THR A 243 -14.04 -30.65 -29.51
C THR A 243 -15.15 -30.79 -30.53
N VAL A 244 -14.78 -31.05 -31.78
CA VAL A 244 -15.73 -31.36 -32.87
C VAL A 244 -15.23 -32.58 -33.63
N ASN A 245 -16.15 -33.42 -34.09
CA ASN A 245 -15.86 -34.51 -35.02
C ASN A 245 -16.10 -34.04 -36.46
N VAL A 246 -15.04 -34.01 -37.27
CA VAL A 246 -15.10 -33.65 -38.68
C VAL A 246 -14.44 -34.76 -39.49
N LEU A 247 -15.18 -35.33 -40.45
CA LEU A 247 -14.72 -36.43 -41.32
C LEU A 247 -14.20 -37.64 -40.52
N GLY A 248 -14.87 -37.99 -39.43
CA GLY A 248 -14.48 -39.11 -38.56
C GLY A 248 -13.27 -38.83 -37.66
N LYS A 249 -12.72 -37.62 -37.66
CA LYS A 249 -11.61 -37.21 -36.78
C LYS A 249 -12.09 -36.22 -35.73
N THR A 250 -11.88 -36.54 -34.46
CA THR A 250 -12.09 -35.61 -33.34
C THR A 250 -10.92 -34.64 -33.27
N ARG A 251 -11.21 -33.33 -33.26
CA ARG A 251 -10.21 -32.27 -33.11
C ARG A 251 -10.62 -31.26 -32.05
N ASN A 252 -9.64 -30.72 -31.34
CA ASN A 252 -9.82 -29.51 -30.51
C ASN A 252 -9.90 -28.31 -31.47
N ILE A 253 -10.99 -27.54 -31.40
CA ILE A 253 -11.15 -26.32 -32.19
C ILE A 253 -10.95 -25.06 -31.35
N GLU A 254 -11.05 -25.19 -30.02
CA GLU A 254 -10.80 -24.13 -29.05
C GLU A 254 -10.19 -24.74 -27.79
N ILE A 255 -9.17 -24.06 -27.24
CA ILE A 255 -8.53 -24.41 -25.98
C ILE A 255 -8.44 -23.14 -25.17
N VAL A 256 -9.08 -23.13 -24.00
CA VAL A 256 -8.98 -22.05 -23.01
C VAL A 256 -8.17 -22.56 -21.84
N GLU A 257 -6.97 -22.01 -21.64
CA GLU A 257 -6.13 -22.27 -20.48
C GLU A 257 -6.54 -21.37 -19.33
N ASN A 258 -6.80 -21.96 -18.16
CA ASN A 258 -6.84 -21.26 -16.89
C ASN A 258 -5.61 -21.66 -16.07
N ARG A 259 -4.58 -20.81 -16.11
CA ARG A 259 -3.32 -21.00 -15.41
C ARG A 259 -3.40 -20.41 -14.00
N LEU A 260 -3.75 -21.27 -13.04
CA LEU A 260 -3.84 -20.90 -11.63
C LEU A 260 -2.54 -21.19 -10.89
N PHE A 261 -2.08 -20.22 -10.11
CA PHE A 261 -0.99 -20.36 -9.16
C PHE A 261 -1.60 -20.45 -7.76
N LYS A 262 -1.15 -21.41 -6.96
CA LYS A 262 -1.49 -21.55 -5.55
C LYS A 262 -0.24 -21.25 -4.75
N ALA A 263 -0.36 -20.35 -3.81
CA ALA A 263 0.74 -19.84 -3.03
C ALA A 263 0.38 -19.87 -1.55
N ASP A 264 1.44 -19.78 -0.77
CA ASP A 264 1.37 -19.85 0.66
C ASP A 264 2.45 -18.96 1.25
N THR A 265 2.06 -18.19 2.26
CA THR A 265 2.89 -17.15 2.84
C THR A 265 4.11 -17.70 3.58
N GLY A 266 4.06 -18.95 4.03
CA GLY A 266 4.88 -19.43 5.14
C GLY A 266 4.28 -19.02 6.49
N TYR A 267 4.96 -19.39 7.58
CA TYR A 267 4.52 -19.05 8.93
C TYR A 267 4.59 -17.54 9.17
N LEU A 268 3.54 -17.00 9.81
CA LEU A 268 3.37 -15.58 10.06
C LEU A 268 3.37 -15.28 11.56
N THR A 269 4.11 -14.24 11.93
CA THR A 269 3.94 -13.55 13.22
C THR A 269 2.61 -12.80 13.27
N ILE A 270 2.14 -12.44 14.47
CA ILE A 270 0.89 -11.65 14.64
C ILE A 270 0.94 -10.32 13.85
N ALA A 271 2.10 -9.65 13.85
CA ALA A 271 2.31 -8.42 13.09
C ALA A 271 2.15 -8.63 11.57
N GLN A 272 2.67 -9.75 11.05
CA GLN A 272 2.55 -10.09 9.64
C GLN A 272 1.13 -10.47 9.25
N GLN A 273 0.36 -11.13 10.11
CA GLN A 273 -1.01 -11.55 9.79
C GLN A 273 -1.88 -10.36 9.34
N ASN A 274 -1.96 -9.32 10.16
CA ASN A 274 -2.75 -8.12 9.84
C ASN A 274 -2.27 -7.41 8.56
N TRP A 275 -0.94 -7.37 8.37
CA TRP A 275 -0.32 -6.77 7.19
C TRP A 275 -0.57 -7.57 5.91
N VAL A 276 -0.52 -8.90 5.97
CA VAL A 276 -0.81 -9.76 4.80
C VAL A 276 -2.26 -9.64 4.37
N ASP A 277 -3.19 -9.38 5.28
CA ASP A 277 -4.56 -9.08 4.85
C ASP A 277 -4.66 -7.81 3.98
N GLU A 278 -3.67 -6.90 4.01
CA GLU A 278 -3.59 -5.79 3.04
C GLU A 278 -3.36 -6.30 1.62
N LEU A 279 -2.51 -7.32 1.42
CA LEU A 279 -2.32 -7.94 0.11
C LEU A 279 -3.65 -8.45 -0.45
N PHE A 280 -4.52 -9.01 0.40
CA PHE A 280 -5.82 -9.53 -0.03
C PHE A 280 -6.86 -8.43 -0.31
N ARG A 281 -6.63 -7.21 0.18
CA ARG A 281 -7.43 -6.01 -0.14
C ARG A 281 -6.83 -5.18 -1.28
N ALA A 282 -5.58 -5.44 -1.66
CA ALA A 282 -4.86 -4.64 -2.65
C ALA A 282 -5.53 -4.74 -4.02
N GLU A 283 -5.80 -3.58 -4.63
CA GLU A 283 -6.35 -3.51 -5.98
C GLU A 283 -5.31 -3.85 -7.04
N ARG A 284 -4.03 -3.57 -6.75
CA ARG A 284 -2.91 -3.74 -7.66
C ARG A 284 -1.85 -4.65 -7.06
N VAL A 285 -1.57 -5.77 -7.72
CA VAL A 285 -0.55 -6.74 -7.31
C VAL A 285 0.29 -7.16 -8.51
N HIS A 286 1.61 -7.13 -8.37
CA HIS A 286 2.56 -7.56 -9.38
C HIS A 286 3.44 -8.69 -8.84
N VAL A 287 3.79 -9.66 -9.69
CA VAL A 287 4.86 -10.60 -9.35
C VAL A 287 6.19 -9.91 -9.57
N VAL A 288 7.12 -10.05 -8.62
CA VAL A 288 8.50 -9.61 -8.76
C VAL A 288 9.39 -10.83 -8.99
N ASN A 289 10.29 -10.71 -9.97
CA ASN A 289 11.32 -11.72 -10.23
C ASN A 289 12.70 -11.10 -10.03
N PHE A 290 13.71 -11.92 -9.78
CA PHE A 290 15.10 -11.49 -9.82
C PHE A 290 15.78 -12.06 -11.06
N VAL A 291 16.34 -11.20 -11.89
CA VAL A 291 17.06 -11.55 -13.11
C VAL A 291 18.47 -11.00 -12.97
N ASN A 292 19.48 -11.87 -12.99
CA ASN A 292 20.89 -11.50 -12.75
C ASN A 292 21.09 -10.71 -11.43
N GLY A 293 20.38 -11.13 -10.36
CA GLY A 293 20.42 -10.46 -9.06
C GLY A 293 19.73 -9.09 -9.01
N GLN A 294 19.09 -8.66 -10.10
CA GLN A 294 18.32 -7.41 -10.14
C GLN A 294 16.82 -7.70 -10.09
N PRO A 295 16.07 -6.96 -9.26
CA PRO A 295 14.63 -7.08 -9.19
C PRO A 295 13.99 -6.53 -10.46
N VAL A 296 13.08 -7.30 -11.02
CA VAL A 296 12.29 -6.95 -12.20
C VAL A 296 10.82 -7.10 -11.82
N VAL A 297 10.10 -5.97 -11.82
CA VAL A 297 8.64 -5.97 -11.67
C VAL A 297 8.06 -6.68 -12.89
N GLY A 298 7.46 -7.83 -12.65
CA GLY A 298 6.85 -8.67 -13.65
C GLY A 298 5.41 -8.26 -13.96
N LYS A 299 4.63 -9.23 -14.41
CA LYS A 299 3.23 -9.02 -14.79
C LYS A 299 2.35 -8.77 -13.56
N GLU A 300 1.35 -7.95 -13.77
CA GLU A 300 0.21 -7.81 -12.86
C GLU A 300 -0.52 -9.15 -12.72
N VAL A 301 -1.00 -9.41 -11.51
CA VAL A 301 -1.74 -10.62 -11.15
C VAL A 301 -3.04 -10.24 -10.43
N THR A 302 -4.05 -11.08 -10.62
CA THR A 302 -5.31 -11.00 -9.90
C THR A 302 -5.35 -12.13 -8.88
N LEU A 303 -5.54 -11.79 -7.62
CA LEU A 303 -5.85 -12.77 -6.58
C LEU A 303 -7.27 -13.28 -6.81
N THR A 304 -7.44 -14.60 -6.87
CA THR A 304 -8.73 -15.23 -7.18
C THR A 304 -9.41 -15.81 -5.96
N GLU A 305 -8.62 -16.26 -4.99
CA GLU A 305 -9.08 -16.85 -3.73
C GLU A 305 -8.03 -16.56 -2.65
N SER A 306 -8.45 -16.32 -1.42
CA SER A 306 -7.57 -16.23 -0.25
C SER A 306 -8.23 -16.87 0.96
N LYS A 307 -7.39 -17.40 1.85
CA LYS A 307 -7.79 -18.01 3.11
C LYS A 307 -6.86 -17.49 4.21
N SER A 308 -7.31 -16.46 4.91
CA SER A 308 -6.68 -15.90 6.11
C SER A 308 -7.41 -16.33 7.38
N GLU A 309 -7.33 -17.61 7.70
CA GLU A 309 -7.86 -18.13 8.96
C GLU A 309 -6.77 -18.13 10.03
N VAL A 310 -7.11 -17.59 11.20
CA VAL A 310 -6.28 -17.61 12.41
C VAL A 310 -7.16 -18.15 13.53
N SER A 311 -6.61 -19.01 14.37
CA SER A 311 -7.24 -19.44 15.62
C SER A 311 -6.39 -19.02 16.82
N ASN A 312 -6.96 -19.15 18.02
CA ASN A 312 -6.28 -18.94 19.28
C ASN A 312 -5.81 -20.25 19.94
N LEU A 313 -5.70 -21.33 19.16
CA LEU A 313 -5.19 -22.61 19.64
C LEU A 313 -3.66 -22.54 19.80
N ASP A 314 -3.16 -23.09 20.91
CA ASP A 314 -1.73 -23.01 21.27
C ASP A 314 -0.81 -23.77 20.29
N ASP A 315 -1.35 -24.71 19.51
CA ASP A 315 -0.63 -25.56 18.56
C ASP A 315 -0.77 -25.12 17.09
N GLU A 316 -1.42 -23.99 16.83
CA GLU A 316 -1.60 -23.45 15.48
C GLU A 316 -0.72 -22.21 15.25
N ILE A 317 0.13 -22.28 14.21
CA ILE A 317 0.89 -21.13 13.72
C ILE A 317 0.21 -20.62 12.45
N ALA A 318 -0.14 -19.33 12.44
CA ALA A 318 -0.84 -18.72 11.32
C ALA A 318 -0.02 -18.82 10.03
N ARG A 319 -0.72 -19.18 8.96
CA ARG A 319 -0.18 -19.37 7.61
C ARG A 319 -1.32 -19.18 6.64
N PHE A 320 -1.19 -18.23 5.71
CA PHE A 320 -2.27 -17.94 4.77
C PHE A 320 -2.01 -18.62 3.43
N THR A 321 -3.09 -19.07 2.81
CA THR A 321 -3.06 -19.66 1.47
C THR A 321 -3.88 -18.82 0.52
N PHE A 322 -3.43 -18.71 -0.71
CA PHE A 322 -4.14 -17.93 -1.72
C PHE A 322 -3.86 -18.46 -3.11
N SER A 323 -4.73 -18.12 -4.05
CA SER A 323 -4.56 -18.41 -5.46
C SER A 323 -4.55 -17.13 -6.27
N TYR A 324 -3.75 -17.11 -7.33
CA TYR A 324 -3.66 -15.97 -8.24
C TYR A 324 -3.46 -16.41 -9.69
N GLN A 325 -3.73 -15.51 -10.62
CA GLN A 325 -3.50 -15.68 -12.05
C GLN A 325 -2.95 -14.39 -12.66
N TYR A 326 -2.35 -14.46 -13.84
CA TYR A 326 -1.95 -13.24 -14.56
C TYR A 326 -3.17 -12.41 -14.94
N ALA A 327 -3.10 -11.09 -14.75
CA ALA A 327 -4.15 -10.14 -15.10
C ALA A 327 -4.16 -9.83 -16.61
N GLN A 328 -4.28 -10.85 -17.45
CA GLN A 328 -4.26 -10.70 -18.90
C GLN A 328 -5.03 -11.82 -19.60
N ARG A 329 -5.51 -11.58 -20.81
CA ARG A 329 -6.27 -12.58 -21.57
C ARG A 329 -5.46 -13.81 -22.00
N ASN A 330 -4.18 -13.64 -22.34
CA ASN A 330 -3.33 -14.74 -22.80
C ASN A 330 -2.47 -15.28 -21.64
N HIS A 331 -2.80 -16.47 -21.15
CA HIS A 331 -2.11 -17.08 -20.01
C HIS A 331 -0.88 -17.91 -20.40
N ASN A 332 -0.67 -18.12 -21.71
CA ASN A 332 0.53 -18.78 -22.23
C ASN A 332 1.71 -17.80 -22.23
N VAL A 333 2.27 -17.55 -21.05
CA VAL A 333 3.43 -16.68 -20.85
C VAL A 333 4.70 -17.48 -20.99
N ILE A 334 5.56 -17.03 -21.90
CA ILE A 334 6.94 -17.48 -22.02
C ILE A 334 7.80 -16.42 -21.32
N ASP A 335 8.54 -16.84 -20.30
CA ASP A 335 9.59 -16.03 -19.70
C ASP A 335 10.88 -16.26 -20.49
N LEU A 336 11.32 -15.24 -21.23
CA LEU A 336 12.56 -15.28 -22.02
C LEU A 336 13.80 -14.92 -21.19
N GLN A 337 13.62 -14.38 -20.00
CA GLN A 337 14.71 -13.96 -19.12
C GLN A 337 15.14 -15.08 -18.16
N ARG A 338 14.30 -16.10 -17.98
CA ARG A 338 14.64 -17.36 -17.29
C ARG A 338 14.90 -18.48 -18.30
N ALA A 339 16.18 -18.82 -18.50
CA ALA A 339 16.56 -20.03 -19.22
C ALA A 339 16.35 -21.26 -18.31
N GLY A 340 15.18 -21.90 -18.41
CA GLY A 340 14.88 -23.14 -17.67
C GLY A 340 13.86 -22.96 -16.54
N ARG A 341 13.22 -24.09 -16.20
CA ARG A 341 12.13 -24.36 -15.23
C ARG A 341 11.49 -23.18 -14.47
N ILE A 342 10.16 -23.22 -14.43
CA ILE A 342 9.21 -22.19 -14.00
C ILE A 342 9.37 -21.71 -12.52
N PHE A 343 10.20 -22.36 -11.67
CA PHE A 343 10.21 -22.13 -10.20
C PHE A 343 11.58 -22.13 -9.51
N ASP A 344 12.66 -21.85 -10.23
CA ASP A 344 13.98 -22.15 -9.68
C ASP A 344 14.84 -20.86 -9.54
N ASN A 345 14.90 -20.31 -8.32
CA ASN A 345 15.98 -19.40 -7.86
C ASN A 345 17.22 -20.20 -7.38
N THR A 346 17.19 -21.51 -7.60
CA THR A 346 17.99 -22.62 -7.08
C THR A 346 19.14 -22.97 -8.05
N PHE A 347 19.36 -22.18 -9.12
CA PHE A 347 20.52 -22.37 -9.97
C PHE A 347 21.79 -21.96 -9.21
N ASP A 348 22.42 -22.99 -8.64
CA ASP A 348 23.75 -22.98 -8.09
C ASP A 348 24.74 -22.44 -9.13
N ASN A 349 25.23 -21.22 -8.91
CA ASN A 349 26.27 -20.60 -9.75
C ASN A 349 27.67 -21.18 -9.48
N THR A 350 27.81 -22.28 -8.73
CA THR A 350 29.11 -22.93 -8.46
C THR A 350 29.46 -24.06 -9.43
N PHE A 351 28.66 -24.31 -10.46
CA PHE A 351 29.08 -25.12 -11.59
C PHE A 351 29.92 -24.30 -12.58
N ASP A 352 31.21 -24.16 -12.26
CA ASP A 352 32.29 -23.94 -13.24
C ASP A 352 32.92 -25.28 -13.66
#